data_AF-A0A2I4AL95-F1
#
_entry.id   AF-A0A2I4AL95-F1
#
_cell.length_a   1.000
_cell.length_b   1.000
_cell.length_c   1.000
_cell.angle_alpha   90.00
_cell.angle_beta   90.00
_cell.angle_gamma   90.00
#
_symmetry.space_group_name_H-M   'P 1'
#
loop_
_entity.id
_entity.type
_entity.pdbx_description
1 polymer ?
#
loop_
_entity_poly.entity_id
_entity_poly.type
_entity_poly.pdbx_seq_one_letter_code
_entity_poly.pdbx_strand_id
1 'polypeptide(L)'
;MDEMISTEREYVRSLSYIIQHYFPEMERLDLPQDLRGKRSIIFGNVEKLWDFHSQYFLKELEACAHSPLSISSCFLRHEDQFGMYALYSKNKPQSDALLSSHGNEFFKNKQLELEDKMDLASYLLKPIQRMSKYALLLKDLIKECSQ
;
A
#
# COMPACT_ATOMS: atom_id res chain seq x y z
N MET A 1 -14.58 13.45 6.64
CA MET A 1 -14.80 12.00 6.48
C MET A 1 -14.61 11.52 5.04
N ASP A 2 -15.17 12.22 4.06
CA ASP A 2 -15.05 11.86 2.62
C ASP A 2 -13.61 11.70 2.14
N GLU A 3 -12.68 12.53 2.61
CA GLU A 3 -11.26 12.42 2.26
C GLU A 3 -10.64 11.10 2.75
N MET A 4 -11.00 10.61 3.95
CA MET A 4 -10.50 9.34 4.49
C MET A 4 -10.88 8.18 3.57
N ILE A 5 -12.16 8.11 3.20
CA ILE A 5 -12.72 7.03 2.37
C ILE A 5 -12.21 7.14 0.93
N SER A 6 -12.20 8.35 0.36
CA SER A 6 -11.73 8.57 -1.01
C SER A 6 -10.25 8.16 -1.16
N THR A 7 -9.40 8.61 -0.23
CA THR A 7 -7.98 8.24 -0.24
C THR A 7 -7.74 6.78 0.14
N GLU A 8 -8.66 6.13 0.86
CA GLU A 8 -8.60 4.69 1.13
C GLU A 8 -8.88 3.86 -0.12
N ARG A 9 -9.92 4.22 -0.88
CA ARG A 9 -10.23 3.57 -2.16
C ARG A 9 -9.04 3.65 -3.11
N GLU A 10 -8.42 4.82 -3.18
CA GLU A 10 -7.25 5.03 -4.02
C GLU A 10 -6.04 4.21 -3.55
N TYR A 11 -5.84 4.11 -2.23
CA TYR A 11 -4.80 3.26 -1.67
C TYR A 11 -5.02 1.78 -2.00
N VAL A 12 -6.24 1.25 -1.80
CA VAL A 12 -6.60 -0.13 -2.14
C VAL A 12 -6.37 -0.42 -3.63
N ARG A 13 -6.81 0.49 -4.52
CA ARG A 13 -6.57 0.39 -5.96
C ARG A 13 -5.09 0.35 -6.28
N SER A 14 -4.30 1.22 -5.67
CA SER A 14 -2.86 1.26 -5.88
C SER A 14 -2.18 -0.04 -5.46
N LEU A 15 -2.58 -0.65 -4.33
CA LEU A 15 -2.04 -1.95 -3.92
C LEU A 15 -2.46 -3.06 -4.90
N SER A 16 -3.72 -3.05 -5.32
CA SER A 16 -4.24 -4.00 -6.32
C SER A 16 -3.47 -3.89 -7.63
N TYR A 17 -3.13 -2.67 -8.05
CA TYR A 17 -2.38 -2.38 -9.27
C TYR A 17 -0.98 -3.03 -9.24
N ILE A 18 -0.27 -2.92 -8.10
CA ILE A 18 1.02 -3.60 -7.89
C ILE A 18 0.87 -5.11 -8.09
N ILE A 19 -0.13 -5.70 -7.45
CA ILE A 19 -0.37 -7.16 -7.47
C ILE A 19 -0.73 -7.61 -8.88
N GLN A 20 -1.59 -6.89 -9.59
CA GLN A 20 -2.07 -7.29 -10.91
C GLN A 20 -1.03 -7.12 -12.02
N HIS A 21 -0.19 -6.08 -11.93
CA HIS A 21 0.68 -5.71 -13.04
C HIS A 21 2.16 -6.03 -12.83
N TYR A 22 2.64 -6.04 -11.58
CA TYR A 22 4.07 -6.23 -11.30
C TYR A 22 4.40 -7.59 -10.66
N PHE A 23 3.46 -8.24 -9.98
CA PHE A 23 3.73 -9.61 -9.49
C PHE A 23 3.95 -10.61 -10.62
N PRO A 24 3.15 -10.60 -11.72
CA PRO A 24 3.37 -11.54 -12.82
C PRO A 24 4.74 -11.38 -13.50
N GLU A 25 5.32 -10.19 -13.46
CA GLU A 25 6.64 -9.91 -14.03
C GLU A 25 7.75 -10.72 -13.33
N MET A 26 7.54 -11.15 -12.08
CA MET A 26 8.46 -12.03 -11.35
C MET A 26 8.47 -13.48 -11.84
N GLU A 27 7.51 -13.87 -12.66
CA GLU A 27 7.42 -15.22 -13.23
C GLU A 27 7.94 -15.27 -14.67
N ARG A 28 8.41 -14.14 -15.20
CA ARG A 28 8.94 -14.06 -16.57
C ARG A 28 10.24 -14.84 -16.72
N LEU A 29 10.41 -15.47 -17.88
CA LEU A 29 11.61 -16.25 -18.20
C LEU A 29 12.87 -15.39 -18.30
N ASP A 30 12.72 -14.15 -18.76
CA ASP A 30 13.79 -13.16 -18.89
C ASP A 30 14.07 -12.40 -17.58
N LEU A 31 13.45 -12.79 -16.46
CA LEU A 31 13.73 -12.19 -15.15
C LEU A 31 15.23 -12.34 -14.80
N PRO A 32 15.93 -11.23 -14.52
CA PRO A 32 17.33 -11.24 -14.11
C PRO A 32 17.58 -12.16 -12.92
N GLN A 33 18.73 -12.84 -12.94
CA GLN A 33 19.10 -13.81 -11.89
C GLN A 33 19.07 -13.17 -10.50
N ASP A 34 19.46 -11.91 -10.38
CA ASP A 34 19.45 -11.16 -9.13
C ASP A 34 18.04 -10.87 -8.58
N LEU A 35 16.99 -11.00 -9.38
CA LEU A 35 15.60 -10.80 -8.95
C LEU A 35 14.87 -12.15 -8.70
N ARG A 36 15.38 -13.26 -9.25
CA ARG A 36 14.75 -14.58 -9.11
C ARG A 36 14.60 -14.99 -7.64
N GLY A 37 13.39 -15.41 -7.27
CA GLY A 37 13.05 -15.81 -5.90
C GLY A 37 13.00 -14.65 -4.89
N LYS A 38 13.22 -13.39 -5.30
CA LYS A 38 13.23 -12.22 -4.40
C LYS A 38 11.90 -11.45 -4.40
N ARG A 39 10.79 -12.05 -4.85
CA ARG A 39 9.45 -11.43 -4.84
C ARG A 39 9.10 -10.87 -3.46
N SER A 40 9.30 -11.65 -2.40
CA SER A 40 9.00 -11.21 -1.02
C SER A 40 9.87 -10.05 -0.54
N ILE A 41 11.06 -9.85 -1.12
CA ILE A 41 11.94 -8.72 -0.79
C ILE A 41 11.46 -7.47 -1.54
N ILE A 42 11.16 -7.58 -2.83
CA ILE A 42 10.69 -6.45 -3.66
C ILE A 42 9.34 -5.94 -3.15
N PHE A 43 8.37 -6.84 -2.94
CA PHE A 43 7.00 -6.44 -2.63
C PHE A 43 6.67 -6.50 -1.14
N GLY A 44 7.56 -7.02 -0.30
CA GLY A 44 7.29 -7.23 1.12
C GLY A 44 6.02 -8.06 1.33
N ASN A 45 5.16 -7.59 2.23
CA ASN A 45 3.84 -8.14 2.51
C ASN A 45 2.69 -7.32 1.87
N VAL A 46 2.90 -6.68 0.70
CA VAL A 46 1.85 -5.91 -0.02
C VAL A 46 0.55 -6.68 -0.20
N GLU A 47 0.64 -7.98 -0.50
CA GLU A 47 -0.55 -8.82 -0.69
C GLU A 47 -1.40 -8.92 0.58
N LYS A 48 -0.77 -9.05 1.76
CA LYS A 48 -1.48 -9.05 3.05
C LYS A 48 -2.09 -7.69 3.38
N LEU A 49 -1.38 -6.61 3.06
CA LEU A 49 -1.91 -5.25 3.21
C LEU A 49 -3.13 -5.06 2.32
N TRP A 50 -3.03 -5.41 1.04
CA TRP A 50 -4.16 -5.32 0.11
C TRP A 50 -5.35 -6.15 0.58
N ASP A 51 -5.11 -7.38 1.02
CA ASP A 51 -6.16 -8.28 1.51
C ASP A 51 -6.92 -7.66 2.69
N PHE A 52 -6.20 -7.23 3.73
CA PHE A 52 -6.78 -6.55 4.88
C PHE A 52 -7.59 -5.30 4.47
N HIS A 53 -6.97 -4.42 3.67
CA HIS A 53 -7.58 -3.14 3.30
C HIS A 53 -8.81 -3.32 2.40
N SER A 54 -8.73 -4.20 1.40
CA SER A 54 -9.80 -4.43 0.43
C SER A 54 -10.96 -5.26 1.00
N GLN A 55 -10.67 -6.27 1.81
CA GLN A 55 -11.70 -7.18 2.29
C GLN A 55 -12.43 -6.66 3.54
N TYR A 56 -11.74 -5.91 4.40
CA TYR A 56 -12.25 -5.51 5.71
C TYR A 56 -12.25 -4.00 5.90
N PHE A 57 -11.07 -3.37 5.90
CA PHE A 57 -10.92 -2.01 6.42
C PHE A 57 -11.68 -0.96 5.61
N LEU A 58 -11.56 -0.99 4.27
CA LEU A 58 -12.27 -0.05 3.40
C LEU A 58 -13.79 -0.17 3.55
N LYS A 59 -14.33 -1.39 3.57
CA LYS A 59 -15.78 -1.63 3.69
C LYS A 59 -16.32 -1.08 5.01
N GLU A 60 -15.54 -1.25 6.08
CA GLU A 60 -15.94 -0.76 7.40
C GLU A 60 -15.84 0.76 7.51
N LEU A 61 -14.80 1.37 6.91
CA LEU A 61 -14.72 2.83 6.77
C LEU A 61 -15.91 3.40 5.97
N GLU A 62 -16.31 2.74 4.89
CA GLU A 62 -17.48 3.12 4.10
C GLU A 62 -18.79 3.00 4.91
N ALA A 63 -18.94 1.94 5.71
CA ALA A 63 -20.09 1.77 6.59
C ALA A 63 -20.12 2.84 7.72
N CYS A 64 -18.97 3.37 8.11
CA CYS A 64 -18.81 4.38 9.15
C CYS A 64 -18.86 5.82 8.62
N ALA A 65 -19.16 6.04 7.34
CA ALA A 65 -19.07 7.35 6.66
C ALA A 65 -19.89 8.48 7.31
N HIS A 66 -20.91 8.13 8.11
CA HIS A 66 -21.85 9.09 8.68
C HIS A 66 -21.52 9.51 10.13
N SER A 67 -20.49 8.94 10.77
CA SER A 67 -20.16 9.27 12.16
C SER A 67 -18.65 9.22 12.44
N PRO A 68 -18.04 10.34 12.88
CA PRO A 68 -16.63 10.40 13.28
C PRO A 68 -16.24 9.39 14.37
N LEU A 69 -17.11 9.18 15.36
CA LEU A 69 -16.86 8.23 16.46
C LEU A 69 -16.78 6.77 15.96
N SER A 70 -17.56 6.45 14.93
CA SER A 70 -17.53 5.13 14.30
C SER A 70 -16.22 4.90 13.55
N ILE A 71 -15.66 5.93 12.91
CA ILE A 71 -14.33 5.85 12.27
C ILE A 71 -13.25 5.53 13.31
N SER A 72 -13.20 6.26 14.43
CA SER A 72 -12.23 5.99 15.49
C SER A 72 -12.33 4.56 16.03
N SER A 73 -13.56 4.07 16.20
CA SER A 73 -13.82 2.69 16.64
C SER A 73 -13.36 1.65 15.62
N CYS A 74 -13.46 1.95 14.32
CA CYS A 74 -12.95 1.10 13.24
C CYS A 74 -11.42 0.92 13.34
N PHE A 75 -10.66 2.00 13.56
CA PHE A 75 -9.20 1.90 13.74
C PHE A 75 -8.82 1.05 14.96
N LEU A 76 -9.49 1.26 16.10
CA LEU A 76 -9.22 0.49 17.32
C LEU A 76 -9.52 -1.00 17.16
N ARG A 77 -10.59 -1.35 16.44
CA ARG A 77 -10.93 -2.76 16.18
C ARG A 77 -9.86 -3.50 15.39
N HIS A 78 -9.12 -2.80 14.54
CA HIS A 78 -8.10 -3.36 13.66
C HIS A 78 -6.67 -3.02 14.07
N GLU A 79 -6.44 -2.54 15.29
CA GLU A 79 -5.12 -2.10 15.76
C GLU A 79 -4.03 -3.16 15.51
N ASP A 80 -4.32 -4.42 15.85
CA ASP A 80 -3.38 -5.53 15.65
C ASP A 80 -3.01 -5.75 14.17
N GLN A 81 -3.95 -5.50 13.25
CA GLN A 81 -3.71 -5.65 11.81
C GLN A 81 -2.72 -4.61 11.29
N PHE A 82 -2.70 -3.40 11.87
CA PHE A 82 -1.72 -2.37 11.51
C PHE A 82 -0.28 -2.75 11.87
N GLY A 83 -0.06 -3.75 12.73
CA GLY A 83 1.26 -4.33 12.98
C GLY A 83 1.97 -4.84 11.71
N MET A 84 1.21 -5.17 10.67
CA MET A 84 1.74 -5.56 9.35
C MET A 84 2.58 -4.46 8.69
N TYR A 85 2.35 -3.18 9.00
CA TYR A 85 3.13 -2.06 8.46
C TYR A 85 4.54 -1.97 9.06
N ALA A 86 4.75 -2.48 10.28
CA ALA A 86 6.09 -2.59 10.86
C ALA A 86 6.94 -3.59 10.08
N LEU A 87 6.36 -4.72 9.67
CA LEU A 87 7.01 -5.71 8.81
C LEU A 87 7.34 -5.11 7.45
N TYR A 88 6.38 -4.41 6.83
CA TYR A 88 6.58 -3.76 5.55
C TYR A 88 7.71 -2.73 5.60
N SER A 89 7.68 -1.85 6.61
CA SER A 89 8.67 -0.79 6.79
C SER A 89 10.06 -1.35 7.06
N LYS A 90 10.18 -2.45 7.81
CA LYS A 90 11.46 -3.14 8.04
C LYS A 90 12.04 -3.71 6.75
N ASN A 91 11.21 -4.22 5.85
CA ASN A 91 11.63 -4.75 4.55
C ASN A 91 11.97 -3.65 3.53
N LYS A 92 11.34 -2.47 3.61
CA LYS A 92 11.42 -1.42 2.58
C LYS A 92 12.86 -1.04 2.18
N PRO A 93 13.84 -0.85 3.08
CA PRO A 93 15.21 -0.53 2.67
C PRO A 93 15.84 -1.60 1.77
N GLN A 94 15.51 -2.88 1.98
CA GLN A 94 16.01 -3.99 1.16
C GLN A 94 15.34 -4.01 -0.22
N SER A 95 14.03 -3.73 -0.27
CA SER A 95 13.30 -3.51 -1.53
C SER A 95 13.96 -2.40 -2.35
N ASP A 96 14.24 -1.25 -1.73
CA ASP A 96 14.76 -0.07 -2.42
C ASP A 96 16.16 -0.31 -2.98
N ALA A 97 17.03 -0.97 -2.23
CA ALA A 97 18.36 -1.37 -2.70
C ALA A 97 18.28 -2.33 -3.90
N LEU A 98 17.35 -3.29 -3.87
CA LEU A 98 17.18 -4.27 -4.94
C LEU A 98 16.60 -3.64 -6.22
N LEU A 99 15.62 -2.75 -6.06
CA LEU A 99 15.05 -1.98 -7.17
C LEU A 99 16.09 -1.03 -7.79
N SER A 100 16.86 -0.32 -6.98
CA SER A 100 17.83 0.65 -7.47
C SER A 100 18.98 0.00 -8.23
N SER A 101 19.37 -1.23 -7.87
CA SER A 101 20.48 -1.94 -8.49
C SER A 101 20.10 -2.66 -9.79
N HIS A 102 18.95 -3.35 -9.83
CA HIS A 102 18.58 -4.21 -10.96
C HIS A 102 17.08 -4.18 -11.29
N GLY A 103 16.21 -3.84 -10.33
CA GLY A 103 14.76 -3.90 -10.54
C GLY A 103 14.18 -2.78 -11.39
N ASN A 104 14.65 -1.53 -11.22
CA ASN A 104 14.10 -0.38 -11.92
C ASN A 104 14.26 -0.50 -13.44
N GLU A 105 15.39 -1.02 -13.91
CA GLU A 105 15.60 -1.26 -15.35
C GLU A 105 14.64 -2.34 -15.87
N PHE A 106 14.52 -3.46 -15.15
CA PHE A 106 13.64 -4.56 -15.55
C PHE A 106 12.16 -4.15 -15.61
N PHE A 107 11.66 -3.50 -14.56
CA PHE A 107 10.26 -3.08 -14.49
C PHE A 107 9.93 -1.85 -15.35
N LYS A 108 10.94 -1.12 -15.87
CA LYS A 108 10.72 0.04 -16.73
C LYS A 108 9.95 -0.32 -18.00
N ASN A 109 10.23 -1.48 -18.60
CA ASN A 109 9.50 -1.94 -19.78
C ASN A 109 8.01 -2.13 -19.46
N LYS A 110 7.71 -2.71 -18.30
CA LYS A 110 6.34 -2.88 -17.85
C LYS A 110 5.66 -1.54 -17.56
N GLN A 111 6.36 -0.60 -16.93
CA GLN A 111 5.86 0.75 -16.71
C GLN A 111 5.50 1.45 -18.03
N LEU A 112 6.36 1.34 -19.05
CA LEU A 112 6.11 1.91 -20.38
C LEU A 112 4.91 1.26 -21.07
N GLU A 113 4.78 -0.07 -20.99
CA GLU A 113 3.62 -0.82 -21.51
C GLU A 113 2.30 -0.37 -20.88
N LEU A 114 2.32 -0.06 -19.58
CA LEU A 114 1.15 0.42 -18.83
C LEU A 114 0.88 1.93 -19.04
N GLU A 115 1.76 2.63 -19.77
CA GLU A 115 1.76 4.08 -19.92
C GLU A 115 1.72 4.84 -18.56
N ASP A 116 2.31 4.22 -17.53
CA ASP A 116 2.23 4.74 -16.17
C ASP A 116 3.32 5.80 -15.91
N LYS A 117 2.89 6.96 -15.42
CA LYS A 117 3.78 8.05 -15.04
C LYS A 117 4.53 7.76 -13.73
N MET A 118 4.01 6.86 -12.91
CA MET A 118 4.58 6.48 -11.62
C MET A 118 5.36 5.17 -11.75
N ASP A 119 6.59 5.15 -11.22
CA ASP A 119 7.40 3.93 -11.19
C ASP A 119 6.98 2.99 -10.05
N LEU A 120 7.41 1.72 -10.13
CA LEU A 120 7.09 0.72 -9.10
C LEU A 120 7.59 1.15 -7.70
N ALA A 121 8.77 1.78 -7.62
CA ALA A 121 9.33 2.26 -6.35
C ALA A 121 8.38 3.26 -5.65
N SER A 122 7.76 4.16 -6.41
CA SER A 122 6.77 5.12 -5.90
C SER A 122 5.50 4.43 -5.43
N TYR A 123 5.01 3.41 -6.13
CA TYR A 123 3.89 2.59 -5.65
C TYR A 123 4.21 1.90 -4.32
N LEU A 124 5.42 1.36 -4.18
CA LEU A 124 5.88 0.70 -2.96
C LEU A 124 6.12 1.67 -1.79
N LEU A 125 6.15 3.00 -2.03
CA LEU A 125 6.14 3.99 -0.96
C LEU A 125 4.74 4.23 -0.37
N LYS A 126 3.67 3.89 -1.10
CA LYS A 126 2.29 4.19 -0.69
C LYS A 126 1.91 3.60 0.67
N PRO A 127 2.29 2.37 1.07
CA PRO A 127 2.00 1.88 2.43
C PRO A 127 2.61 2.75 3.54
N ILE A 128 3.84 3.22 3.36
CA ILE A 128 4.50 4.09 4.34
C ILE A 128 3.78 5.44 4.42
N GLN A 129 3.46 6.01 3.25
CA GLN A 129 2.71 7.26 3.17
C GLN A 129 1.30 7.14 3.77
N ARG A 130 0.66 5.98 3.64
CA ARG A 130 -0.68 5.73 4.16
C ARG A 130 -0.73 5.84 5.68
N MET A 131 0.26 5.29 6.39
CA MET A 131 0.34 5.41 7.85
C MET A 131 0.45 6.87 8.30
N SER A 132 1.28 7.66 7.63
CA SER A 132 1.37 9.10 7.88
C SER A 132 0.05 9.82 7.58
N LYS A 133 -0.64 9.43 6.50
CA LYS A 133 -1.94 10.01 6.13
C LYS A 133 -3.02 9.70 7.17
N TYR A 134 -3.08 8.49 7.71
CA TYR A 134 -4.00 8.16 8.81
C TYR A 134 -3.76 9.02 10.03
N ALA A 135 -2.50 9.19 10.45
CA ALA A 135 -2.16 10.02 11.60
C ALA A 135 -2.61 11.48 11.42
N LEU A 136 -2.49 12.03 10.19
CA LEU A 136 -2.98 13.38 9.89
C LEU A 136 -4.51 13.46 9.92
N LEU A 137 -5.18 12.57 9.19
CA LEU A 137 -6.64 12.57 9.08
C LEU A 137 -7.34 12.32 10.42
N LEU A 138 -6.79 11.44 11.27
CA LEU A 138 -7.31 11.20 12.62
C LEU A 138 -7.12 12.42 13.54
N LYS A 139 -5.98 13.11 13.44
CA LYS A 139 -5.75 14.36 14.18
C LYS A 139 -6.75 15.45 13.78
N ASP A 140 -7.04 15.57 12.48
CA ASP A 140 -7.99 16.56 12.00
C ASP A 140 -9.43 16.19 12.41
N LEU A 141 -9.79 14.90 12.37
CA LEU A 141 -11.07 14.40 12.88
C LEU A 141 -11.28 14.73 14.37
N ILE A 142 -10.24 14.57 15.20
CA ILE A 142 -10.31 14.91 16.64
C ILE A 142 -10.57 16.40 16.84
N LYS A 143 -9.92 17.27 16.04
CA LYS A 143 -10.14 18.73 16.11
C LYS A 143 -11.57 19.10 15.74
N GLU A 144 -12.11 18.51 14.68
CA GLU A 144 -13.49 18.74 14.24
C GLU A 144 -14.53 18.29 15.28
N CYS A 145 -14.27 17.19 16.01
CA CYS A 145 -15.18 16.68 17.05
C CYS A 145 -15.09 17.44 18.39
N SER A 146 -14.03 18.24 18.59
CA SER A 146 -13.82 19.01 19.84
C SER A 146 -14.39 20.43 19.77
N GLN A 147 -15.04 20.78 18.66
CA GLN A 147 -15.77 22.03 18.43
C GLN A 147 -17.27 21.80 18.57
#